data_AF-A0A7W1UIN3-F1
#
_entry.id   AF-A0A7W1UIN3-F1
#
_cell.length_a   1.000
_cell.length_b   1.000
_cell.length_c   1.000
_cell.angle_alpha   90.00
_cell.angle_beta   90.00
_cell.angle_gamma   90.00
#
_symmetry.space_group_name_H-M   'P 1'
#
loop_
_entity.id
_entity.type
_entity.pdbx_description
1 polymer ?
#
loop_
_entity_poly.entity_id
_entity_poly.type
_entity_poly.pdbx_seq_one_letter_code
_entity_poly.pdbx_strand_id
1 'polypeptide(L)'
;MRHSLNFGAILVATALAAACTQDAPTAVDASESTLFAKGGNSENTSAWMNQQLAAVRKATARFHQVEVALQEGYTSTVVCVARPGVGAMGVHYNNRPLIRDATYDPLRPEVLVYEPQKNGQFKLVAVEYLIFRAAWEAAGNTGDPMFGDVPFVRAFGPAAHGAADHYELHVWLWKHNPAGMFAQWNPQVSCPSQTAH
;
A
#
# COMPACT_ATOMS: atom_id res chain seq x y z
N MET A 1 74.35 -17.78 0.01
CA MET A 1 73.37 -18.12 -1.04
C MET A 1 72.88 -16.82 -1.64
N ARG A 2 73.00 -16.67 -2.97
CA ARG A 2 72.83 -15.40 -3.72
C ARG A 2 71.36 -15.21 -4.14
N HIS A 3 70.93 -13.95 -4.15
CA HIS A 3 69.68 -13.41 -4.70
C HIS A 3 69.50 -13.68 -6.19
N SER A 4 68.25 -13.71 -6.67
CA SER A 4 67.86 -13.22 -8.01
C SER A 4 66.36 -12.89 -8.05
N LEU A 5 66.05 -11.60 -8.26
CA LEU A 5 64.77 -11.06 -8.71
C LEU A 5 64.65 -11.26 -10.23
N ASN A 6 63.44 -11.46 -10.76
CA ASN A 6 63.18 -11.34 -12.19
C ASN A 6 62.16 -10.24 -12.49
N PHE A 7 62.64 -9.28 -13.28
CA PHE A 7 61.91 -8.21 -13.96
C PHE A 7 61.53 -8.66 -15.39
N GLY A 8 60.45 -8.09 -15.93
CA GLY A 8 60.13 -8.10 -17.37
C GLY A 8 58.69 -7.59 -17.58
N ALA A 9 58.45 -6.27 -17.66
CA ALA A 9 58.60 -5.36 -18.82
C ALA A 9 57.51 -5.49 -19.91
N ILE A 10 56.45 -4.68 -19.70
CA ILE A 10 55.65 -3.83 -20.61
C ILE A 10 55.78 -4.03 -22.13
N LEU A 11 54.63 -4.07 -22.83
CA LEU A 11 54.46 -3.45 -24.15
C LEU A 11 53.02 -2.93 -24.33
N VAL A 12 52.89 -1.62 -24.46
CA VAL A 12 51.70 -0.88 -24.91
C VAL A 12 51.77 -0.79 -26.43
N ALA A 13 50.65 -1.01 -27.13
CA ALA A 13 50.50 -0.64 -28.54
C ALA A 13 49.11 -0.04 -28.78
N THR A 14 49.10 1.23 -29.18
CA THR A 14 47.95 2.05 -29.60
C THR A 14 47.84 2.12 -31.12
N ALA A 15 46.60 2.39 -31.56
CA ALA A 15 46.14 2.95 -32.86
C ALA A 15 45.96 1.95 -34.03
N LEU A 16 45.09 2.16 -35.04
CA LEU A 16 44.50 3.35 -35.66
C LEU A 16 43.15 2.94 -36.33
N ALA A 17 42.21 3.88 -36.48
CA ALA A 17 40.93 3.70 -37.18
C ALA A 17 41.08 3.66 -38.71
N ALA A 18 40.20 2.93 -39.40
CA ALA A 18 39.93 3.08 -40.84
C ALA A 18 38.44 2.79 -41.12
N ALA A 19 37.79 3.74 -41.81
CA ALA A 19 36.39 3.71 -42.24
C ALA A 19 36.28 3.26 -43.70
N CYS A 20 35.15 2.63 -44.07
CA CYS A 20 34.53 2.64 -45.42
C CYS A 20 33.05 2.21 -45.26
N THR A 21 32.09 3.14 -45.34
CA THR A 21 31.20 3.51 -46.47
C THR A 21 29.96 2.64 -46.66
N GLN A 22 28.87 3.36 -46.95
CA GLN A 22 27.44 3.03 -46.89
C GLN A 22 26.95 2.15 -48.05
N ASP A 23 25.84 1.44 -47.81
CA ASP A 23 24.75 1.31 -48.79
C ASP A 23 23.43 0.98 -48.07
N ALA A 24 22.48 1.91 -48.10
CA ALA A 24 21.05 1.63 -47.95
C ALA A 24 20.22 2.81 -48.49
N PRO A 25 19.05 2.55 -49.11
CA PRO A 25 18.49 3.36 -50.19
C PRO A 25 17.69 4.58 -49.73
N THR A 26 17.50 5.44 -50.73
CA THR A 26 16.80 6.73 -50.76
C THR A 26 15.35 6.73 -50.22
N ALA A 27 15.12 7.72 -49.36
CA ALA A 27 13.96 8.62 -49.22
C ALA A 27 12.53 8.07 -49.36
N VAL A 28 11.77 8.19 -48.28
CA VAL A 28 10.45 8.84 -48.31
C VAL A 28 10.34 9.80 -47.12
N ASP A 29 10.24 11.09 -47.43
CA ASP A 29 9.81 12.12 -46.50
C ASP A 29 8.28 12.06 -46.42
N ALA A 30 7.77 11.94 -45.20
CA ALA A 30 6.37 12.09 -44.87
C ALA A 30 6.30 12.62 -43.44
N SER A 31 6.57 13.92 -43.31
CA SER A 31 6.00 14.72 -42.24
C SER A 31 4.47 14.60 -42.24
N GLU A 32 3.92 14.59 -41.02
CA GLU A 32 2.51 14.50 -40.62
C GLU A 32 1.93 13.09 -40.44
N SER A 33 2.03 12.58 -39.21
CA SER A 33 0.81 12.29 -38.45
C SER A 33 1.09 12.11 -36.97
N THR A 34 0.25 12.77 -36.19
CA THR A 34 -0.04 12.50 -34.77
C THR A 34 1.04 12.90 -33.77
N LEU A 35 0.83 14.07 -33.17
CA LEU A 35 0.97 14.28 -31.74
C LEU A 35 0.38 13.07 -30.99
N PHE A 36 1.18 12.05 -30.74
CA PHE A 36 0.91 11.12 -29.65
C PHE A 36 1.24 11.87 -28.37
N ALA A 37 0.22 12.54 -27.86
CA ALA A 37 0.21 13.00 -26.47
C ALA A 37 0.65 11.81 -25.61
N LYS A 38 1.77 12.05 -24.92
CA LYS A 38 2.45 11.22 -23.95
C LYS A 38 1.43 10.45 -23.07
N GLY A 39 1.13 9.21 -23.45
CA GLY A 39 0.50 8.22 -22.58
C GLY A 39 1.51 7.72 -21.55
N GLY A 40 2.04 8.62 -20.74
CA GLY A 40 2.91 8.28 -19.62
C GLY A 40 2.24 8.79 -18.37
N ASN A 41 1.53 7.91 -17.65
CA ASN A 41 1.26 8.05 -16.21
C ASN A 41 0.52 6.83 -15.62
N SER A 42 -0.33 6.10 -16.35
CA SER A 42 -1.10 5.00 -15.73
C SER A 42 -0.24 3.78 -15.34
N GLU A 43 0.69 3.35 -16.20
CA GLU A 43 1.57 2.21 -15.91
C GLU A 43 2.50 2.52 -14.72
N ASN A 44 3.12 3.71 -14.70
CA ASN A 44 3.97 4.15 -13.59
C ASN A 44 3.19 4.33 -12.28
N THR A 45 1.96 4.87 -12.32
CA THR A 45 1.09 4.96 -11.14
C THR A 45 0.72 3.57 -10.62
N SER A 46 0.42 2.62 -11.51
CA SER A 46 0.11 1.23 -11.11
C SER A 46 1.32 0.50 -10.50
N ALA A 47 2.53 0.70 -11.04
CA ALA A 47 3.76 0.13 -10.51
C ALA A 47 4.09 0.71 -9.13
N TRP A 48 3.95 2.02 -8.97
CA TRP A 48 4.13 2.69 -7.69
C TRP A 48 3.13 2.19 -6.64
N MET A 49 1.84 2.07 -7.00
CA MET A 49 0.80 1.56 -6.12
C MET A 49 1.12 0.13 -5.66
N ASN A 50 1.50 -0.74 -6.60
CA ASN A 50 1.89 -2.12 -6.29
C ASN A 50 3.11 -2.18 -5.36
N GLN A 51 4.08 -1.28 -5.53
CA GLN A 51 5.23 -1.18 -4.63
C GLN A 51 4.83 -0.75 -3.23
N GLN A 52 3.93 0.24 -3.09
CA GLN A 52 3.40 0.64 -1.79
C GLN A 52 2.67 -0.53 -1.12
N LEU A 53 1.73 -1.17 -1.81
CA LEU A 53 0.98 -2.32 -1.28
C LEU A 53 1.91 -3.47 -0.87
N ALA A 54 2.98 -3.74 -1.62
CA ALA A 54 4.00 -4.72 -1.27
C ALA A 54 4.77 -4.31 0.01
N ALA A 55 5.09 -3.03 0.16
CA ALA A 55 5.75 -2.51 1.36
C ALA A 55 4.85 -2.60 2.60
N VAL A 56 3.57 -2.22 2.48
CA VAL A 56 2.58 -2.38 3.57
C VAL A 56 2.39 -3.86 3.93
N ARG A 57 2.29 -4.74 2.93
CA ARG A 57 2.21 -6.19 3.16
C ARG A 57 3.44 -6.70 3.91
N LYS A 58 4.65 -6.28 3.52
CA LYS A 58 5.89 -6.66 4.23
C LYS A 58 5.90 -6.15 5.67
N ALA A 59 5.53 -4.89 5.88
CA ALA A 59 5.49 -4.29 7.20
C ALA A 59 4.49 -5.04 8.10
N THR A 60 3.32 -5.37 7.60
CA THR A 60 2.21 -5.86 8.44
C THR A 60 2.18 -7.38 8.61
N ALA A 61 3.04 -8.13 7.89
CA ALA A 61 3.08 -9.60 7.92
C ALA A 61 3.24 -10.19 9.32
N ARG A 62 4.04 -9.56 10.18
CA ARG A 62 4.26 -10.01 11.57
C ARG A 62 2.98 -10.01 12.41
N PHE A 63 2.02 -9.16 12.07
CA PHE A 63 0.74 -9.06 12.77
C PHE A 63 -0.23 -10.20 12.45
N HIS A 64 0.14 -11.16 11.60
CA HIS A 64 -0.57 -12.45 11.57
C HIS A 64 -0.58 -13.13 12.95
N GLN A 65 0.43 -12.87 13.79
CA GLN A 65 0.41 -13.19 15.21
C GLN A 65 -0.18 -12.00 15.96
N VAL A 66 -1.39 -12.16 16.51
CA VAL A 66 -2.12 -11.06 17.15
C VAL A 66 -1.38 -10.53 18.38
N GLU A 67 -0.60 -11.37 19.05
CA GLU A 67 0.23 -11.00 20.21
C GLU A 67 1.26 -9.93 19.85
N VAL A 68 1.80 -9.95 18.63
CA VAL A 68 2.73 -8.91 18.14
C VAL A 68 2.00 -7.57 18.03
N ALA A 69 0.76 -7.56 17.53
CA ALA A 69 -0.04 -6.35 17.46
C ALA A 69 -0.31 -5.79 18.87
N LEU A 70 -0.69 -6.65 19.82
CA LEU A 70 -0.92 -6.25 21.21
C LEU A 70 0.35 -5.66 21.87
N GLN A 71 1.50 -6.30 21.66
CA GLN A 71 2.80 -5.82 22.17
C GLN A 71 3.20 -4.46 21.58
N GLU A 72 2.81 -4.19 20.33
CA GLU A 72 3.07 -2.92 19.65
C GLU A 72 1.98 -1.85 19.90
N GLY A 73 1.06 -2.12 20.83
CA GLY A 73 0.10 -1.14 21.33
C GLY A 73 -1.21 -1.07 20.56
N TYR A 74 -1.49 -2.03 19.67
CA TYR A 74 -2.80 -2.19 19.05
C TYR A 74 -3.76 -2.87 20.04
N THR A 75 -4.98 -2.35 20.18
CA THR A 75 -6.00 -2.92 21.08
C THR A 75 -7.31 -3.15 20.36
N SER A 76 -7.95 -4.29 20.60
CA SER A 76 -9.23 -4.67 19.97
C SER A 76 -10.37 -3.74 20.37
N THR A 77 -11.23 -3.40 19.41
CA THR A 77 -12.54 -2.79 19.65
C THR A 77 -13.59 -3.78 20.15
N VAL A 78 -13.27 -5.08 20.18
CA VAL A 78 -14.14 -6.24 20.51
C VAL A 78 -15.28 -6.45 19.50
N VAL A 79 -15.82 -5.37 18.92
CA VAL A 79 -16.91 -5.39 17.97
C VAL A 79 -16.41 -5.86 16.60
N CYS A 80 -17.02 -6.93 16.11
CA CYS A 80 -16.91 -7.32 14.71
C CYS A 80 -17.99 -6.58 13.90
N VAL A 81 -17.56 -5.62 13.08
CA VAL A 81 -18.48 -4.77 12.32
C VAL A 81 -18.92 -5.51 11.05
N ALA A 82 -20.21 -5.79 10.96
CA ALA A 82 -20.83 -6.51 9.85
C ALA A 82 -22.13 -5.85 9.39
N ARG A 83 -22.45 -6.01 8.11
CA ARG A 83 -23.70 -5.55 7.50
C ARG A 83 -24.37 -6.71 6.75
N PRO A 84 -25.57 -7.15 7.16
CA PRO A 84 -26.29 -8.23 6.49
C PRO A 84 -26.43 -8.00 4.99
N GLY A 85 -26.14 -9.04 4.19
CA GLY A 85 -26.20 -8.99 2.73
C GLY A 85 -25.08 -8.20 2.04
N VAL A 86 -24.16 -7.56 2.79
CA VAL A 86 -23.05 -6.77 2.23
C VAL A 86 -21.70 -7.39 2.55
N GLY A 87 -21.50 -7.84 3.79
CA GLY A 87 -20.22 -8.41 4.24
C GLY A 87 -19.82 -7.85 5.61
N ALA A 88 -18.53 -7.86 5.89
CA ALA A 88 -17.98 -7.32 7.13
C ALA A 88 -16.73 -6.48 6.90
N MET A 89 -16.52 -5.52 7.80
CA MET A 89 -15.24 -4.84 7.99
C MET A 89 -14.34 -5.69 8.89
N GLY A 90 -14.91 -6.39 9.88
CA GLY A 90 -14.16 -7.25 10.80
C GLY A 90 -13.98 -6.62 12.18
N VAL A 91 -13.08 -7.19 12.99
CA VAL A 91 -12.70 -6.66 14.30
C VAL A 91 -11.50 -5.75 14.13
N HIS A 92 -11.64 -4.50 14.59
CA HIS A 92 -10.61 -3.49 14.47
C HIS A 92 -9.70 -3.55 15.68
N TYR A 93 -8.40 -3.46 15.45
CA TYR A 93 -7.38 -3.35 16.47
C TYR A 93 -6.69 -2.01 16.25
N ASN A 94 -6.91 -1.07 17.16
CA ASN A 94 -6.56 0.33 16.97
C ASN A 94 -5.27 0.66 17.72
N ASN A 95 -4.37 1.42 17.09
CA ASN A 95 -3.21 2.01 17.74
C ASN A 95 -3.49 3.48 18.09
N ARG A 96 -3.86 3.74 19.35
CA ARG A 96 -4.31 5.08 19.78
C ARG A 96 -3.24 6.18 19.60
N PRO A 97 -1.94 5.94 19.88
CA PRO A 97 -0.89 6.89 19.55
C PRO A 97 -0.87 7.30 18.07
N LEU A 98 -0.94 6.35 17.15
CA LEU A 98 -0.95 6.64 15.70
C LEU A 98 -2.19 7.45 15.31
N ILE A 99 -3.39 7.04 15.74
CA ILE A 99 -4.64 7.77 15.47
C ILE A 99 -4.59 9.24 15.93
N ARG A 100 -3.86 9.52 17.02
CA ARG A 100 -3.81 10.86 17.63
C ARG A 100 -2.81 11.79 16.96
N ASP A 101 -1.85 11.28 16.19
CA ASP A 101 -0.88 12.14 15.50
C ASP A 101 -1.49 12.88 14.30
N ALA A 102 -2.70 12.47 13.87
CA ALA A 102 -3.47 13.08 12.80
C ALA A 102 -2.78 13.10 11.44
N THR A 103 -1.83 12.19 11.25
CA THR A 103 -1.18 11.88 9.99
C THR A 103 -1.45 10.42 9.65
N TYR A 104 -0.89 9.93 8.55
CA TYR A 104 -0.82 8.49 8.31
C TYR A 104 0.53 8.13 7.67
N ASP A 105 1.08 6.99 8.07
CA ASP A 105 2.24 6.37 7.44
C ASP A 105 1.81 5.02 6.86
N PRO A 106 1.91 4.80 5.52
CA PRO A 106 1.58 3.51 4.91
C PRO A 106 2.18 2.28 5.61
N LEU A 107 3.35 2.42 6.24
CA LEU A 107 4.05 1.30 6.88
C LEU A 107 3.66 1.10 8.35
N ARG A 108 2.85 2.01 8.90
CA ARG A 108 2.39 2.00 10.29
C ARG A 108 0.89 2.32 10.32
N PRO A 109 0.04 1.38 9.89
CA PRO A 109 -1.40 1.62 9.83
C PRO A 109 -1.96 1.89 11.23
N GLU A 110 -2.92 2.81 11.31
CA GLU A 110 -3.62 3.15 12.55
C GLU A 110 -4.46 1.98 13.07
N VAL A 111 -4.94 1.12 12.15
CA VAL A 111 -5.81 -0.01 12.45
C VAL A 111 -5.34 -1.28 11.74
N LEU A 112 -5.34 -2.38 12.48
CA LEU A 112 -5.25 -3.74 11.95
C LEU A 112 -6.62 -4.38 11.99
N VAL A 113 -6.98 -5.11 10.94
CA VAL A 113 -8.33 -5.67 10.79
C VAL A 113 -8.26 -7.20 10.80
N TYR A 114 -8.94 -7.79 11.78
CA TYR A 114 -8.98 -9.24 11.97
C TYR A 114 -10.36 -9.82 11.74
N GLU A 115 -10.41 -10.97 11.07
CA GLU A 115 -11.59 -11.80 10.94
C GLU A 115 -11.60 -12.88 12.03
N PRO A 116 -12.63 -12.93 12.90
CA PRO A 116 -12.78 -14.03 13.86
C PRO A 116 -12.99 -15.36 13.14
N GLN A 117 -12.25 -16.38 13.58
CA GLN A 117 -12.34 -17.73 13.06
C GLN A 117 -13.19 -18.61 13.98
N LYS A 118 -13.77 -19.70 13.44
CA LYS A 118 -14.63 -20.62 14.20
C LYS A 118 -13.94 -21.27 15.42
N ASN A 119 -12.61 -21.37 15.40
CA ASN A 119 -11.81 -21.93 16.49
C ASN A 119 -11.43 -20.89 17.57
N GLY A 120 -12.01 -19.69 17.53
CA GLY A 120 -11.73 -18.59 18.46
C GLY A 120 -10.45 -17.81 18.15
N GLN A 121 -9.70 -18.17 17.11
CA GLN A 121 -8.53 -17.40 16.67
C GLN A 121 -8.93 -16.23 15.78
N PHE A 122 -7.99 -15.31 15.57
CA PHE A 122 -8.16 -14.15 14.71
C PHE A 122 -7.22 -14.26 13.51
N LYS A 123 -7.76 -14.01 12.30
CA LYS A 123 -6.97 -13.96 11.07
C LYS A 123 -6.83 -12.51 10.62
N LEU A 124 -5.60 -12.02 10.44
CA LEU A 124 -5.37 -10.71 9.82
C LEU A 124 -5.89 -10.75 8.37
N VAL A 125 -6.79 -9.83 8.01
CA VAL A 125 -7.44 -9.78 6.69
C VAL A 125 -7.22 -8.47 5.94
N ALA A 126 -7.03 -7.37 6.67
CA ALA A 126 -6.75 -6.06 6.11
C ALA A 126 -5.96 -5.19 7.10
N VAL A 127 -5.56 -4.03 6.60
CA VAL A 127 -5.18 -2.89 7.43
C VAL A 127 -6.09 -1.72 7.07
N GLU A 128 -6.16 -0.73 7.94
CA GLU A 128 -6.93 0.48 7.72
C GLU A 128 -6.16 1.69 8.24
N TYR A 129 -6.28 2.79 7.50
CA TYR A 129 -5.82 4.09 7.92
C TYR A 129 -7.00 4.93 8.37
N LEU A 130 -6.82 5.67 9.47
CA LEU A 130 -7.87 6.50 10.05
C LEU A 130 -7.31 7.86 10.46
N ILE A 131 -7.90 8.93 9.95
CA ILE A 131 -7.52 10.31 10.30
C ILE A 131 -8.77 11.08 10.73
N PHE A 132 -8.80 11.58 11.97
CA PHE A 132 -9.92 12.40 12.42
C PHE A 132 -10.03 13.69 11.60
N ARG A 133 -11.24 13.98 11.13
CA ARG A 133 -11.54 15.13 10.27
C ARG A 133 -11.06 16.45 10.90
N ALA A 134 -11.38 16.65 12.17
CA ALA A 134 -11.02 17.88 12.88
C ALA A 134 -9.49 18.11 12.90
N ALA A 135 -8.71 17.05 13.04
CA ALA A 135 -7.26 17.16 13.09
C ALA A 135 -6.65 17.35 11.70
N TRP A 136 -7.20 16.68 10.68
CA TRP A 136 -6.84 16.88 9.27
C TRP A 136 -7.06 18.33 8.82
N GLU A 137 -8.24 18.89 9.12
CA GLU A 137 -8.61 20.27 8.80
C GLU A 137 -7.77 21.28 9.62
N ALA A 138 -7.50 21.00 10.90
CA ALA A 138 -6.66 21.87 11.74
C ALA A 138 -5.20 21.96 11.25
N ALA A 139 -4.70 20.93 10.56
CA ALA A 139 -3.40 20.95 9.90
C ALA A 139 -3.40 21.75 8.58
N GLY A 140 -4.52 22.38 8.20
CA GLY A 140 -4.64 23.22 7.00
C GLY A 140 -4.94 22.46 5.72
N ASN A 141 -5.24 21.15 5.80
CA ASN A 141 -5.62 20.36 4.64
C ASN A 141 -7.06 20.68 4.22
N THR A 142 -7.28 20.80 2.92
CA THR A 142 -8.59 21.14 2.32
C THR A 142 -9.15 20.05 1.41
N GLY A 143 -8.32 19.09 1.01
CA GLY A 143 -8.71 17.91 0.23
C GLY A 143 -8.79 16.65 1.08
N ASP A 144 -9.21 15.53 0.47
CA ASP A 144 -9.22 14.24 1.15
C ASP A 144 -7.80 13.68 1.25
N PRO A 145 -7.45 12.96 2.34
CA PRO A 145 -6.22 12.17 2.37
C PRO A 145 -6.21 11.16 1.22
N MET A 146 -5.03 10.89 0.67
CA MET A 146 -4.86 10.02 -0.49
C MET A 146 -3.84 8.93 -0.18
N PHE A 147 -4.14 7.67 -0.49
CA PHE A 147 -3.16 6.60 -0.62
C PHE A 147 -2.83 6.45 -2.10
N GLY A 148 -1.76 7.08 -2.56
CA GLY A 148 -1.50 7.20 -3.99
C GLY A 148 -2.56 8.02 -4.70
N ASP A 149 -3.26 7.40 -5.65
CA ASP A 149 -4.39 7.96 -6.39
C ASP A 149 -5.76 7.55 -5.79
N VAL A 150 -5.77 6.85 -4.65
CA VAL A 150 -7.00 6.42 -3.98
C VAL A 150 -7.35 7.37 -2.84
N PRO A 151 -8.47 8.11 -2.92
CA PRO A 151 -8.94 8.95 -1.83
C PRO A 151 -9.46 8.10 -0.67
N PHE A 152 -9.29 8.61 0.55
CA PHE A 152 -9.92 8.03 1.73
C PHE A 152 -11.43 8.28 1.69
N VAL A 153 -12.19 7.33 2.23
CA VAL A 153 -13.64 7.45 2.41
C VAL A 153 -13.95 8.41 3.55
N ARG A 154 -14.97 9.25 3.38
CA ARG A 154 -15.46 10.17 4.41
C ARG A 154 -16.48 9.46 5.31
N ALA A 155 -16.06 9.00 6.48
CA ALA A 155 -16.91 8.41 7.51
C ALA A 155 -17.42 9.52 8.44
N PHE A 156 -18.40 10.30 7.97
CA PHE A 156 -18.97 11.44 8.70
C PHE A 156 -20.40 11.17 9.18
N GLY A 157 -20.75 11.69 10.35
CA GLY A 157 -22.06 11.51 10.96
C GLY A 157 -22.41 10.03 11.13
N PRO A 158 -23.59 9.56 10.66
CA PRO A 158 -23.97 8.15 10.77
C PRO A 158 -22.99 7.17 10.11
N ALA A 159 -22.23 7.61 9.10
CA ALA A 159 -21.23 6.77 8.44
C ALA A 159 -19.98 6.54 9.31
N ALA A 160 -19.79 7.31 10.39
CA ALA A 160 -18.68 7.14 11.34
C ALA A 160 -18.85 5.94 12.29
N HIS A 161 -19.95 5.19 12.18
CA HIS A 161 -20.22 4.00 13.00
C HIS A 161 -20.12 4.24 14.52
N GLY A 162 -20.45 5.44 14.98
CA GLY A 162 -20.39 5.85 16.38
C GLY A 162 -19.05 6.45 16.83
N ALA A 163 -18.05 6.50 15.94
CA ALA A 163 -16.84 7.30 16.13
C ALA A 163 -17.08 8.78 15.76
N ALA A 164 -16.12 9.64 16.09
CA ALA A 164 -16.09 11.01 15.59
C ALA A 164 -15.85 11.04 14.07
N ASP A 165 -16.27 12.10 13.37
CA ASP A 165 -16.02 12.28 11.94
C ASP A 165 -14.55 12.01 11.57
N HIS A 166 -14.33 11.11 10.62
CA HIS A 166 -12.98 10.72 10.19
C HIS A 166 -12.95 10.36 8.71
N TYR A 167 -11.74 10.40 8.18
CA TYR A 167 -11.38 9.77 6.91
C TYR A 167 -10.86 8.37 7.20
N GLU A 168 -11.30 7.39 6.43
CA GLU A 168 -10.86 5.99 6.56
C GLU A 168 -10.48 5.39 5.21
N LEU A 169 -9.55 4.46 5.21
CA LEU A 169 -9.25 3.66 4.02
C LEU A 169 -8.89 2.22 4.42
N HIS A 170 -9.78 1.29 4.09
CA HIS A 170 -9.48 -0.13 4.16
C HIS A 170 -8.52 -0.54 3.04
N VAL A 171 -7.55 -1.40 3.35
CA VAL A 171 -6.67 -2.04 2.36
C VAL A 171 -6.67 -3.55 2.59
N TRP A 172 -7.37 -4.27 1.72
CA TRP A 172 -7.59 -5.73 1.78
C TRP A 172 -6.37 -6.53 1.31
N LEU A 173 -5.24 -6.37 2.01
CA LEU A 173 -3.95 -6.95 1.65
C LEU A 173 -3.85 -8.46 1.85
N TRP A 174 -4.61 -9.01 2.81
CA TRP A 174 -4.43 -10.37 3.32
C TRP A 174 -5.60 -11.30 2.99
N LYS A 175 -6.80 -10.75 2.78
CA LYS A 175 -7.94 -11.47 2.24
C LYS A 175 -8.44 -10.75 1.00
N HIS A 176 -8.54 -11.49 -0.11
CA HIS A 176 -9.11 -10.96 -1.35
C HIS A 176 -10.51 -10.36 -1.07
N ASN A 177 -10.80 -9.23 -1.73
CA ASN A 177 -12.10 -8.60 -1.68
C ASN A 177 -12.67 -8.49 -3.11
N PRO A 178 -13.74 -9.23 -3.45
CA PRO A 178 -14.35 -9.15 -4.77
C PRO A 178 -15.03 -7.80 -5.04
N ALA A 179 -15.33 -7.01 -3.99
CA ALA A 179 -15.84 -5.64 -4.13
C ALA A 179 -14.72 -4.61 -4.41
N GLY A 180 -13.44 -5.01 -4.30
CA GLY A 180 -12.26 -4.17 -4.58
C GLY A 180 -11.29 -4.07 -3.40
N MET A 181 -10.00 -3.84 -3.71
CA MET A 181 -8.90 -3.73 -2.73
C MET A 181 -9.13 -2.67 -1.65
N PHE A 182 -9.88 -1.61 -1.98
CA PHE A 182 -10.12 -0.46 -1.10
C PHE A 182 -11.60 -0.28 -0.72
N ALA A 183 -12.46 -1.25 -1.04
CA ALA A 183 -13.87 -1.17 -0.69
C ALA A 183 -14.05 -1.20 0.84
N GLN A 184 -15.01 -0.44 1.38
CA GLN A 184 -15.25 -0.39 2.82
C GLN A 184 -15.63 -1.77 3.41
N TRP A 185 -16.43 -2.55 2.66
CA TRP A 185 -16.90 -3.87 3.09
C TRP A 185 -16.26 -4.98 2.27
N ASN A 186 -15.99 -6.13 2.90
CA ASN A 186 -15.61 -7.35 2.18
C ASN A 186 -16.71 -8.42 2.31
N PRO A 187 -17.38 -8.81 1.19
CA PRO A 187 -18.40 -9.85 1.19
C PRO A 187 -17.89 -11.24 1.62
N GLN A 188 -16.58 -11.45 1.56
CA GLN A 188 -15.95 -12.72 1.95
C GLN A 188 -15.53 -12.73 3.44
N VAL A 189 -15.56 -11.60 4.15
CA VAL A 189 -15.30 -11.56 5.59
C VAL A 189 -16.59 -11.86 6.34
N SER A 190 -16.49 -12.73 7.33
CA SER A 190 -17.62 -13.10 8.19
C SER A 190 -17.34 -12.72 9.64
N CYS A 191 -18.33 -12.11 10.27
CA CYS A 191 -18.40 -11.99 11.72
C CYS A 191 -19.30 -13.10 12.23
N PRO A 192 -18.84 -13.99 13.14
CA PRO A 192 -19.75 -14.90 13.81
C PRO A 192 -20.80 -14.08 14.52
N SER A 193 -22.06 -14.54 14.48
CA SER A 193 -23.13 -13.97 15.28
C SER A 193 -22.62 -13.85 16.72
N GLN A 194 -22.60 -12.65 17.28
CA GLN A 194 -22.33 -12.48 18.70
C GLN A 194 -23.51 -13.14 19.42
N THR A 195 -23.41 -14.43 19.74
CA THR A 195 -24.31 -15.04 20.72
C THR A 195 -24.06 -14.30 22.01
N ALA A 196 -25.06 -13.56 22.47
CA ALA A 196 -25.07 -12.97 23.80
C ALA A 196 -24.74 -14.08 24.80
N HIS A 197 -23.61 -13.93 25.49
CA HIS A 197 -23.32 -14.66 26.71
C HIS A 197 -23.94 -13.90 27.88
#